data_AF-A0A924FFR5-F1
#
_entry.id   AF-A0A924FFR5-F1
#
_cell.length_a   1.000
_cell.length_b   1.000
_cell.length_c   1.000
_cell.angle_alpha   90.00
_cell.angle_beta   90.00
_cell.angle_gamma   90.00
#
_symmetry.space_group_name_H-M   'P 1'
#
loop_
_entity.id
_entity.type
_entity.pdbx_description
1 polymer ?
#
loop_
_entity_poly.entity_id
_entity_poly.type
_entity_poly.pdbx_seq_one_letter_code
_entity_poly.pdbx_strand_id
1 'polypeptide(L)' 'TSTWKVDGNKLTITDGADVTVYDVAKNGNTMKLSTMDKADYDGDGKEETYTNTIELAKQ' A
#
# COMPACT_ATOMS: atom_id res chain seq x y z
N THR A 1 9.15 11.51 11.62
CA THR A 1 7.96 12.24 11.12
C THR A 1 7.68 11.72 9.75
N SER A 2 6.52 11.12 9.54
CA SER A 2 6.17 10.54 8.25
C SER A 2 5.59 11.62 7.32
N THR A 3 5.98 11.63 6.05
CA THR A 3 5.44 12.53 5.02
C THR A 3 4.59 11.76 4.03
N TRP A 4 3.46 12.35 3.64
CA TRP A 4 2.49 11.74 2.75
C TRP A 4 2.34 12.62 1.51
N LYS A 5 2.53 12.04 0.31
CA LYS A 5 2.37 12.74 -0.96
C LYS A 5 1.44 11.94 -1.87
N VAL A 6 0.41 12.59 -2.40
CA VAL A 6 -0.45 12.02 -3.45
C VAL A 6 -0.09 12.65 -4.79
N ASP A 7 0.13 11.81 -5.80
CA ASP A 7 0.39 12.22 -7.18
C ASP A 7 -0.41 11.33 -8.13
N GLY A 8 -1.45 11.90 -8.76
CA GLY A 8 -2.43 11.14 -9.51
C GLY A 8 -3.08 10.03 -8.67
N ASN A 9 -2.90 8.77 -9.11
CA ASN A 9 -3.42 7.58 -8.44
C ASN A 9 -2.37 6.87 -7.57
N LYS A 10 -1.32 7.58 -7.12
CA LYS A 10 -0.31 7.02 -6.23
C LYS A 10 -0.21 7.82 -4.94
N LEU A 11 -0.08 7.11 -3.82
CA LEU A 11 0.24 7.66 -2.51
C LEU A 11 1.62 7.16 -2.11
N THR A 12 2.55 8.08 -1.90
CA THR A 12 3.87 7.79 -1.33
C THR A 12 3.89 8.20 0.13
N ILE A 13 4.26 7.27 1.01
CA ILE A 13 4.52 7.50 2.42
C ILE A 13 6.02 7.32 2.64
N THR A 14 6.66 8.32 3.20
CA THR A 14 8.08 8.26 3.60
C THR A 14 8.17 8.39 5.10
N ASP A 15 8.85 7.45 5.75
CA ASP A 15 9.15 7.50 7.18
C ASP A 15 10.62 7.14 7.42
N GLY A 16 11.44 8.13 7.73
CA GLY A 16 12.89 7.95 7.78
C GLY A 16 13.47 7.56 6.42
N ALA A 17 14.09 6.38 6.34
CA ALA A 17 14.62 5.83 5.10
C ALA A 17 13.59 4.97 4.34
N ASP A 18 12.48 4.60 4.99
CA ASP A 18 11.48 3.72 4.42
C ASP A 18 10.55 4.50 3.49
N VAL A 19 10.30 3.97 2.29
CA VAL A 19 9.40 4.54 1.30
C VAL A 19 8.44 3.47 0.82
N THR A 20 7.16 3.68 1.08
CA THR A 20 6.07 2.79 0.62
C THR A 20 5.20 3.54 -0.37
N VAL A 21 4.88 2.89 -1.50
CA VAL A 21 4.02 3.44 -2.54
C VAL A 21 2.78 2.58 -2.69
N TYR A 22 1.61 3.20 -2.55
CA TYR A 22 0.33 2.57 -2.78
C TYR A 22 -0.29 3.08 -4.07
N ASP A 23 -0.95 2.19 -4.80
CA ASP A 23 -1.97 2.58 -5.78
C ASP A 23 -3.25 3.00 -5.04
N VAL A 24 -3.85 4.09 -5.50
CA VAL A 24 -5.02 4.73 -4.89
C VAL A 24 -6.21 4.60 -5.83
N ALA A 25 -7.27 3.95 -5.35
CA ALA A 25 -8.57 3.93 -6.01
C ALA A 25 -9.61 4.58 -5.11
N LYS A 26 -10.33 5.58 -5.63
CA LYS A 26 -11.42 6.25 -4.93
C LYS A 26 -12.75 5.83 -5.54
N ASN A 27 -13.68 5.35 -4.72
CA ASN A 27 -15.02 4.97 -5.15
C ASN A 27 -16.06 5.53 -4.18
N GLY A 28 -16.71 6.63 -4.57
CA GLY A 28 -17.68 7.32 -3.71
C GLY A 28 -17.03 7.74 -2.38
N ASN A 29 -17.49 7.13 -1.29
CA ASN A 29 -17.02 7.42 0.07
C ASN A 29 -15.88 6.49 0.54
N THR A 30 -15.41 5.57 -0.31
CA THR A 30 -14.29 4.68 0.02
C THR A 30 -13.03 5.04 -0.75
N MET A 31 -11.89 4.92 -0.08
CA MET A 31 -10.55 4.95 -0.67
C MET A 31 -9.89 3.60 -0.42
N LYS A 32 -9.44 2.95 -1.50
CA LYS A 32 -8.63 1.75 -1.43
C LYS A 32 -7.18 2.11 -1.73
N LEU A 33 -6.28 1.67 -0.87
CA LEU A 33 -4.83 1.73 -1.04
C LEU A 33 -4.33 0.31 -1.23
N SER A 34 -3.60 0.05 -2.32
CA SER A 34 -3.07 -1.29 -2.60
C SER A 34 -1.58 -1.25 -2.89
N THR A 35 -0.84 -2.22 -2.34
CA THR A 35 0.57 -2.46 -2.68
C THR A 35 0.79 -3.96 -2.84
N MET A 36 1.69 -4.32 -3.73
CA MET A 36 2.15 -5.68 -3.92
C MET A 36 3.45 -5.87 -3.13
N ASP A 37 3.59 -7.02 -2.48
CA ASP A 37 4.80 -7.37 -1.75
C ASP A 37 5.08 -8.87 -1.86
N LYS A 38 6.23 -9.30 -1.37
CA LYS A 38 6.72 -10.66 -1.44
C LYS A 38 7.21 -11.16 -0.08
N ALA A 39 6.84 -12.37 0.27
CA ALA A 39 7.32 -13.03 1.48
C ALA A 39 7.26 -14.55 1.28
N ASP A 40 8.16 -15.27 1.94
CA ASP A 40 8.11 -16.73 2.08
C ASP A 40 7.15 -17.04 3.24
N TYR A 41 5.90 -17.33 2.92
CA TYR A 41 4.86 -17.56 3.95
C TYR A 41 4.82 -19.00 4.46
N ASP A 42 5.34 -19.95 3.69
CA ASP A 42 5.25 -21.39 3.98
C ASP A 42 6.60 -22.04 4.35
N GLY A 43 7.69 -21.29 4.26
CA GLY A 43 9.04 -21.69 4.64
C GLY A 43 9.72 -22.59 3.62
N ASP A 44 9.28 -22.60 2.36
CA ASP A 44 9.85 -23.44 1.30
C ASP A 44 11.06 -22.79 0.59
N GLY A 45 11.42 -21.56 0.98
CA GLY A 45 12.51 -20.79 0.41
C GLY A 45 12.19 -20.09 -0.91
N LYS A 46 10.92 -20.09 -1.35
CA LYS A 46 10.41 -19.26 -2.45
C LYS A 46 9.58 -18.13 -1.89
N GLU A 47 9.50 -17.05 -2.67
CA GLU A 47 8.69 -15.90 -2.30
C GLU A 47 7.32 -15.96 -2.98
N GLU A 48 6.26 -15.80 -2.20
CA GLU A 48 4.91 -15.64 -2.70
C GLU A 48 4.60 -14.17 -2.89
N THR A 49 3.97 -13.85 -4.02
CA THR A 49 3.47 -12.50 -4.27
C THR A 49 2.08 -12.35 -3.67
N TYR A 50 1.89 -11.29 -2.88
CA TYR A 50 0.61 -10.97 -2.26
C TYR A 50 0.27 -9.49 -2.41
N THR A 51 -1.01 -9.16 -2.27
CA THR A 51 -1.50 -7.79 -2.35
C THR A 51 -2.07 -7.38 -1.00
N ASN A 52 -1.50 -6.33 -0.42
CA ASN A 52 -2.06 -5.66 0.74
C ASN A 52 -3.07 -4.62 0.26
N THR A 53 -4.28 -4.64 0.83
CA THR A 53 -5.31 -3.63 0.55
C THR A 53 -5.78 -3.01 1.86
N ILE A 54 -5.75 -1.68 1.93
CA ILE A 54 -6.36 -0.89 3.01
C ILE A 54 -7.58 -0.19 2.44
N GLU A 55 -8.74 -0.38 3.06
CA GLU A 55 -9.98 0.31 2.69
C GLU A 55 -10.38 1.30 3.78
N LEU A 56 -10.44 2.57 3.41
CA LEU A 56 -10.82 3.68 4.28
C LEU A 56 -12.19 4.18 3.85
N ALA A 57 -13.18 4.08 4.73
CA ALA A 57 -14.51 4.61 4.51
C ALA A 57 -14.72 5.88 5.33
N LYS A 58 -15.27 6.92 4.68
CA LYS A 58 -15.72 8.12 5.38
C LYS A 58 -16.89 7.74 6.31
N GLN A 59 -16.76 8.07 7.60
CA GLN A 59 -17.83 7.99 8.60
C GLN A 59 -18.84 9.12 8.43
#